data_AF-A0A2D0H841-F1
#
_entry.id   AF-A0A2D0H841-F1
#
_cell.length_a   1.000
_cell.length_b   1.000
_cell.length_c   1.000
_cell.angle_alpha   90.00
_cell.angle_beta   90.00
_cell.angle_gamma   90.00
#
_symmetry.space_group_name_H-M   'P 1'
#
loop_
_entity.id
_entity.type
_entity.pdbx_description
1 polymer ?
#
loop_
_entity_poly.entity_id
_entity_poly.type
_entity_poly.pdbx_seq_one_letter_code
_entity_poly.pdbx_strand_id
1 'polypeptide(L)'
;MAGKRISVPSPDRIVVFQDFEQLLPWQTVVQNVVYALETTGKAAGKAAIAEAVRYLDLVGVSAAVNKYPHQLSGGMKQRVAIARALAVKPQVLLMDEPFGALDALTRTQLQYELNTIWQNTGL
;
A
#
# COMPACT_ATOMS: atom_id res chain seq x y z
N MET A 1 2.55 21.81 5.45
CA MET A 1 1.84 21.46 4.19
C MET A 1 1.08 22.67 3.72
N ALA A 2 1.35 23.18 2.52
CA ALA A 2 0.87 24.50 2.07
C ALA A 2 1.12 25.62 3.11
N GLY A 3 2.31 25.63 3.75
CA GLY A 3 2.67 26.60 4.79
C GLY A 3 2.12 26.34 6.21
N LYS A 4 1.20 25.39 6.43
CA LYS A 4 0.69 25.07 7.78
C LYS A 4 1.67 24.23 8.61
N ARG A 5 1.87 24.64 9.87
CA ARG A 5 2.63 23.91 10.90
C ARG A 5 1.91 22.61 11.27
N ILE A 6 2.68 21.52 11.40
CA ILE A 6 2.17 20.19 11.78
C ILE A 6 2.37 20.04 13.29
N SER A 7 1.30 19.75 14.03
CA SER A 7 1.33 19.57 15.49
C SER A 7 0.89 18.18 15.95
N VAL A 8 0.23 17.41 15.08
CA VAL A 8 -0.35 16.10 15.43
C VAL A 8 -0.15 15.06 14.31
N PRO A 9 -0.16 13.75 14.64
CA PRO A 9 -0.24 12.67 13.65
C PRO A 9 -1.51 12.80 12.80
N SER A 10 -1.43 12.41 11.51
CA SER A 10 -2.57 12.39 10.59
C SER A 10 -2.38 11.30 9.53
N PRO A 11 -3.46 10.61 9.08
CA PRO A 11 -3.43 9.69 7.94
C PRO A 11 -3.01 10.33 6.60
N ASP A 12 -2.98 11.66 6.52
CA ASP A 12 -2.53 12.39 5.33
C ASP A 12 -1.06 12.12 4.97
N ARG A 13 -0.31 11.51 5.88
CA ARG A 13 1.12 11.19 5.73
C ARG A 13 1.33 9.75 6.13
N ILE A 14 1.84 8.96 5.19
CA ILE A 14 2.16 7.56 5.45
C ILE A 14 3.64 7.33 5.23
N VAL A 15 4.23 6.55 6.12
CA VAL A 15 5.59 6.05 6.00
C VAL A 15 5.51 4.56 5.71
N VAL A 16 6.23 4.12 4.68
CA VAL A 16 6.45 2.71 4.36
C VAL A 16 7.92 2.42 4.63
N PHE A 17 8.19 1.60 5.64
CA PHE A 17 9.55 1.20 6.01
C PHE A 17 10.01 -0.04 5.23
N GLN A 18 11.32 -0.29 5.26
CA GLN A 18 11.96 -1.47 4.69
C GLN A 18 11.46 -2.78 5.32
N ASP A 19 11.12 -2.77 6.63
CA ASP A 19 10.73 -3.98 7.36
C ASP A 19 9.39 -4.56 6.87
N PHE A 20 9.44 -5.81 6.42
CA PHE A 20 8.32 -6.52 5.79
C PHE A 20 7.26 -7.03 6.78
N GLU A 21 7.45 -6.83 8.09
CA GLU A 21 6.51 -7.23 9.15
C GLU A 21 5.39 -6.22 9.41
N GLN A 22 5.27 -5.18 8.57
CA GLN A 22 4.20 -4.18 8.71
C GLN A 22 2.79 -4.71 8.43
N LEU A 23 2.65 -5.88 7.81
CA LEU A 23 1.36 -6.49 7.53
C LEU A 23 0.84 -7.23 8.76
N LEU A 24 -0.47 -7.15 9.00
CA LEU A 24 -1.16 -7.88 10.04
C LEU A 24 -1.09 -9.38 9.72
N PRO A 25 -0.32 -10.19 10.50
CA PRO A 25 0.00 -11.57 10.11
C PRO A 25 -1.19 -12.52 10.22
N TRP A 26 -2.20 -12.15 11.00
CA TRP A 26 -3.46 -12.90 11.18
C TRP A 26 -4.55 -12.51 10.17
N GLN A 27 -4.27 -11.58 9.25
CA GLN A 27 -5.19 -11.17 8.20
C GLN A 27 -4.66 -11.57 6.83
N THR A 28 -5.56 -11.86 5.89
CA THR A 28 -5.20 -12.06 4.49
C THR A 28 -4.72 -10.76 3.85
N VAL A 29 -4.15 -10.87 2.64
CA VAL A 29 -3.70 -9.73 1.84
C VAL A 29 -4.82 -8.71 1.60
N VAL A 30 -6.01 -9.17 1.19
CA VAL A 30 -7.16 -8.28 0.98
C VAL A 30 -7.61 -7.62 2.30
N GLN A 31 -7.64 -8.38 3.40
CA GLN A 31 -8.04 -7.87 4.71
C GLN A 31 -7.07 -6.80 5.22
N ASN A 32 -5.78 -6.94 4.97
CA ASN A 32 -4.78 -5.92 5.31
C ASN A 32 -5.06 -4.56 4.65
N VAL A 33 -5.53 -4.57 3.40
CA VAL A 33 -5.86 -3.33 2.67
C VAL A 33 -7.24 -2.80 3.07
N VAL A 34 -8.22 -3.69 3.26
CA VAL A 34 -9.56 -3.35 3.79
C VAL A 34 -9.43 -2.67 5.14
N TYR A 35 -8.59 -3.19 6.04
CA TYR A 35 -8.34 -2.61 7.35
C TYR A 35 -7.92 -1.13 7.24
N ALA A 36 -7.04 -0.78 6.31
CA ALA A 36 -6.62 0.61 6.12
C ALA A 36 -7.75 1.49 5.57
N LEU A 37 -8.56 0.98 4.64
CA LEU A 37 -9.72 1.69 4.09
C LEU A 37 -10.78 1.97 5.16
N GLU A 38 -11.08 0.98 6.01
CA GLU A 38 -12.09 1.09 7.06
C GLU A 38 -11.62 1.99 8.20
N THR A 39 -10.38 1.82 8.67
CA THR A 39 -9.81 2.62 9.78
C THR A 39 -9.70 4.11 9.42
N THR A 40 -9.57 4.43 8.14
CA THR A 40 -9.48 5.81 7.64
C THR A 40 -10.81 6.36 7.11
N GLY A 41 -11.90 5.58 7.23
CA GLY A 41 -13.24 5.99 6.79
C GLY A 41 -13.38 6.18 5.28
N LYS A 42 -12.48 5.63 4.46
CA LYS A 42 -12.48 5.78 3.00
C LYS A 42 -13.49 4.87 2.31
N ALA A 43 -13.72 3.67 2.85
CA ALA A 43 -14.71 2.72 2.39
C ALA A 43 -15.05 1.72 3.50
N ALA A 44 -16.18 1.02 3.39
CA ALA A 44 -16.58 -0.02 4.33
C ALA A 44 -17.24 -1.22 3.65
N GLY A 45 -17.18 -2.38 4.29
CA GLY A 45 -17.88 -3.60 3.87
C GLY A 45 -17.53 -4.00 2.43
N LYS A 46 -18.54 -4.30 1.61
CA LYS A 46 -18.34 -4.75 0.21
C LYS A 46 -17.59 -3.73 -0.64
N ALA A 47 -17.80 -2.43 -0.41
CA ALA A 47 -17.10 -1.39 -1.15
C ALA A 47 -15.60 -1.36 -0.81
N ALA A 48 -15.24 -1.57 0.47
CA ALA A 48 -13.84 -1.65 0.89
C ALA A 48 -13.14 -2.85 0.25
N ILE A 49 -13.81 -4.01 0.16
CA ILE A 49 -13.25 -5.20 -0.49
C ILE A 49 -12.97 -4.93 -1.97
N ALA A 50 -13.94 -4.35 -2.70
CA ALA A 50 -13.76 -4.05 -4.12
C ALA A 50 -12.60 -3.06 -4.36
N GLU A 51 -12.51 -2.01 -3.54
CA GLU A 51 -11.43 -1.02 -3.65
C GLU A 51 -10.07 -1.62 -3.24
N ALA A 52 -10.03 -2.48 -2.22
CA ALA A 52 -8.83 -3.20 -1.82
C ALA A 52 -8.30 -4.07 -2.96
N VAL A 53 -9.16 -4.84 -3.62
CA VAL A 53 -8.79 -5.65 -4.79
C VAL A 53 -8.23 -4.77 -5.89
N ARG A 54 -8.85 -3.62 -6.18
CA ARG A 54 -8.35 -2.67 -7.18
C ARG A 54 -6.93 -2.20 -6.89
N TYR A 55 -6.59 -1.85 -5.65
CA TYR A 55 -5.21 -1.48 -5.29
C TYR A 55 -4.23 -2.66 -5.35
N LEU A 56 -4.69 -3.88 -5.04
CA LEU A 56 -3.86 -5.08 -5.15
C LEU A 56 -3.58 -5.47 -6.60
N ASP A 57 -4.54 -5.26 -7.50
CA ASP A 57 -4.34 -5.36 -8.95
C ASP A 57 -3.30 -4.34 -9.43
N LEU A 58 -3.40 -3.09 -8.98
CA LEU A 58 -2.47 -2.03 -9.36
C LEU A 58 -1.01 -2.32 -9.01
N VAL A 59 -0.75 -3.04 -7.92
CA VAL A 59 0.61 -3.42 -7.51
C VAL A 59 0.99 -4.84 -7.96
N GLY A 60 0.14 -5.51 -8.75
CA GLY A 60 0.42 -6.82 -9.35
C GLY A 60 0.39 -8.00 -8.37
N VAL A 61 -0.41 -7.96 -7.29
CA VAL A 61 -0.48 -9.04 -6.29
C VAL A 61 -1.89 -9.60 -6.10
N SER A 62 -2.81 -9.35 -7.03
CA SER A 62 -4.20 -9.80 -6.93
C SER A 62 -4.39 -11.31 -6.89
N ALA A 63 -3.51 -12.09 -7.52
CA ALA A 63 -3.53 -13.56 -7.38
C ALA A 63 -3.29 -14.04 -5.94
N ALA A 64 -2.83 -13.17 -5.04
CA ALA A 64 -2.53 -13.47 -3.65
C ALA A 64 -3.58 -12.90 -2.66
N VAL A 65 -4.72 -12.38 -3.12
CA VAL A 65 -5.74 -11.71 -2.27
C VAL A 65 -6.15 -12.50 -1.03
N ASN A 66 -6.26 -13.83 -1.15
CA ASN A 66 -6.69 -14.73 -0.07
C ASN A 66 -5.51 -15.35 0.71
N LYS A 67 -4.27 -15.05 0.34
CA LYS A 67 -3.09 -15.54 1.04
C LYS A 67 -2.84 -14.71 2.30
N TYR A 68 -2.18 -15.31 3.27
CA TYR A 68 -1.65 -14.64 4.45
C TYR A 68 -0.22 -14.14 4.21
N PRO A 69 0.25 -13.11 4.95
CA PRO A 69 1.59 -12.55 4.78
C PRO A 69 2.72 -13.60 4.80
N HIS A 70 2.64 -14.61 5.67
CA HIS A 70 3.66 -15.67 5.76
C HIS A 70 3.77 -16.54 4.50
N GLN A 71 2.77 -16.50 3.60
CA GLN A 71 2.75 -17.24 2.34
C GLN A 71 3.30 -16.41 1.15
N LEU A 72 3.78 -15.19 1.41
CA LEU A 72 4.24 -14.25 0.41
C LEU A 72 5.78 -14.14 0.41
N SER A 73 6.37 -13.92 -0.76
CA SER A 73 7.77 -13.48 -0.85
C SER A 73 7.93 -12.07 -0.25
N GLY A 74 9.16 -11.69 0.10
CA GLY A 74 9.46 -10.34 0.61
C GLY A 74 8.95 -9.23 -0.33
N GLY A 75 9.20 -9.39 -1.65
CA GLY A 75 8.70 -8.45 -2.66
C GLY A 75 7.18 -8.37 -2.75
N MET A 76 6.47 -9.50 -2.59
CA MET A 76 5.01 -9.51 -2.53
C MET A 76 4.50 -8.80 -1.27
N LYS A 77 5.10 -9.04 -0.10
CA LYS A 77 4.76 -8.32 1.15
C LYS A 77 4.93 -6.81 0.98
N GLN A 78 6.03 -6.40 0.35
CA GLN A 78 6.31 -5.00 0.07
C GLN A 78 5.26 -4.37 -0.85
N ARG A 79 4.89 -5.04 -1.94
CA ARG A 79 3.80 -4.60 -2.84
C ARG A 79 2.47 -4.45 -2.09
N VAL A 80 2.13 -5.38 -1.20
CA VAL A 80 0.91 -5.30 -0.37
C VAL A 80 0.97 -4.11 0.59
N ALA A 81 2.13 -3.85 1.22
CA ALA A 81 2.31 -2.68 2.08
C ALA A 81 2.12 -1.36 1.31
N ILE A 82 2.62 -1.30 0.07
CA ILE A 82 2.42 -0.16 -0.83
C ILE A 82 0.94 -0.01 -1.20
N ALA A 83 0.25 -1.09 -1.59
CA ALA A 83 -1.20 -1.04 -1.87
C ALA A 83 -2.00 -0.53 -0.67
N ARG A 84 -1.68 -1.00 0.54
CA ARG A 84 -2.29 -0.54 1.79
C ARG A 84 -2.05 0.96 2.02
N ALA A 85 -0.84 1.44 1.79
CA ALA A 85 -0.50 2.85 1.92
C ALA A 85 -1.25 3.72 0.89
N LEU A 86 -1.30 3.29 -0.37
CA LEU A 86 -2.02 4.00 -1.44
C LEU A 86 -3.54 4.03 -1.21
N ALA A 87 -4.11 2.98 -0.61
CA ALA A 87 -5.54 2.89 -0.36
C ALA A 87 -6.08 4.00 0.55
N VAL A 88 -5.24 4.53 1.43
CA VAL A 88 -5.57 5.66 2.31
C VAL A 88 -5.59 7.01 1.57
N LYS A 89 -5.06 7.06 0.34
CA LYS A 89 -4.87 8.29 -0.46
C LYS A 89 -4.12 9.38 0.31
N PRO A 90 -2.90 9.10 0.82
CA PRO A 90 -2.13 10.07 1.60
C PRO A 90 -1.62 11.19 0.70
N GLN A 91 -1.57 12.42 1.22
CA GLN A 91 -0.99 13.57 0.50
C GLN A 91 0.53 13.43 0.32
N VAL A 92 1.19 12.74 1.26
CA VAL A 92 2.62 12.47 1.19
C VAL A 92 2.87 11.02 1.57
N LEU A 93 3.59 10.32 0.69
CA LEU A 93 4.08 8.97 0.92
C LEU A 93 5.60 9.01 1.06
N LEU A 94 6.09 8.73 2.27
CA LEU A 94 7.52 8.57 2.53
C LEU A 94 7.85 7.08 2.45
N MET A 95 8.90 6.75 1.71
CA MET A 95 9.33 5.37 1.55
C MET A 95 10.82 5.28 1.84
N ASP A 96 11.19 4.42 2.79
CA ASP A 96 12.58 4.13 3.11
C ASP A 96 13.00 2.81 2.46
N GLU A 97 13.91 2.90 1.49
CA GLU A 97 14.30 1.80 0.59
C GLU A 97 13.12 0.89 0.13
N PRO A 98 12.02 1.47 -0.41
CA PRO A 98 11.05 0.66 -1.12
C PRO A 98 11.81 -0.05 -2.24
N PHE A 99 11.51 -1.24 -2.70
CA PHE A 99 12.29 -1.90 -3.77
C PHE A 99 13.73 -2.34 -3.45
N GLY A 100 14.29 -2.06 -2.25
CA GLY A 100 15.64 -2.52 -1.89
C GLY A 100 15.80 -4.05 -1.97
N ALA A 101 14.75 -4.79 -1.61
CA ALA A 101 14.69 -6.25 -1.67
C ALA A 101 14.25 -6.84 -3.02
N LEU A 102 14.09 -6.00 -4.06
CA LEU A 102 13.70 -6.44 -5.39
C LEU A 102 14.92 -6.50 -6.32
N ASP A 103 14.90 -7.45 -7.26
CA ASP A 103 15.84 -7.47 -8.38
C ASP A 103 15.67 -6.23 -9.28
N ALA A 104 16.68 -5.94 -10.08
CA ALA A 104 16.75 -4.70 -10.86
C ALA A 104 15.59 -4.52 -11.86
N LEU A 105 15.12 -5.61 -12.48
CA LEU A 105 14.03 -5.56 -13.46
C LEU A 105 12.70 -5.29 -12.74
N THR A 106 12.40 -6.07 -11.70
CA THR A 106 11.17 -5.92 -10.91
C THR A 106 11.09 -4.56 -10.22
N ARG A 107 12.22 -4.03 -9.75
CA ARG A 107 12.35 -2.69 -9.18
C ARG A 107 11.93 -1.61 -10.17
N THR A 108 12.52 -1.63 -11.38
CA THR A 108 12.26 -0.62 -12.41
C THR A 108 10.79 -0.62 -12.83
N GLN A 109 10.22 -1.82 -13.02
CA GLN A 109 8.81 -1.98 -13.36
C GLN A 109 7.89 -1.37 -12.28
N LEU A 110 8.15 -1.66 -11.01
CA LEU A 110 7.35 -1.11 -9.91
C LEU A 110 7.47 0.39 -9.74
N GLN A 111 8.66 0.94 -9.93
CA GLN A 111 8.87 2.39 -9.91
C GLN A 111 8.02 3.07 -10.99
N TYR A 112 8.01 2.51 -12.20
CA TYR A 112 7.19 3.00 -13.29
C TYR A 112 5.69 2.88 -12.99
N GLU A 113 5.25 1.74 -12.47
CA GLU A 113 3.85 1.50 -12.07
C GLU A 113 3.42 2.51 -10.99
N LEU A 114 4.23 2.74 -9.97
CA LEU A 114 3.91 3.69 -8.90
C LEU A 114 3.86 5.12 -9.37
N ASN A 115 4.79 5.54 -10.23
CA ASN A 115 4.76 6.87 -10.82
C ASN A 115 3.51 7.05 -11.70
N THR A 116 3.16 6.04 -12.49
CA THR A 116 1.94 6.02 -13.31
C THR A 116 0.68 6.13 -12.44
N ILE A 117 0.61 5.37 -11.34
CA ILE A 117 -0.49 5.44 -10.39
C ILE A 117 -0.57 6.85 -9.79
N TRP A 118 0.56 7.41 -9.34
CA TRP A 118 0.63 8.74 -8.74
C TRP A 118 0.11 9.82 -9.69
N GLN A 119 0.51 9.76 -10.96
CA GLN A 119 0.03 10.68 -12.00
C GLN A 119 -1.47 10.51 -12.30
N ASN A 120 -1.96 9.27 -12.36
CA ASN A 120 -3.35 8.98 -12.72
C ASN A 120 -4.35 9.20 -11.57
N THR A 121 -3.90 9.02 -10.32
CA THR A 121 -4.76 9.25 -9.15
C THR A 121 -4.78 10.69 -8.69
N GLY A 122 -3.91 11.55 -9.23
CA GLY A 122 -4.04 13.00 -9.19
C GLY A 122 -4.25 13.55 -7.78
N LEU A 123 -3.26 13.36 -6.92
CA LEU A 123 -3.02 14.32 -5.84
C LEU A 123 -2.25 15.53 -6.40
#